data_AF-A0A6B2LVR6-F1
#
_entry.id   AF-A0A6B2LVR6-F1
#
_cell.length_a   1.000
_cell.length_b   1.000
_cell.length_c   1.000
_cell.angle_alpha   90.00
_cell.angle_beta   90.00
_cell.angle_gamma   90.00
#
_symmetry.space_group_name_H-M   'P 1'
#
loop_
_entity.id
_entity.type
_entity.pdbx_description
1 polymer ?
#
loop_
_entity_poly.entity_id
_entity_poly.type
_entity_poly.pdbx_seq_one_letter_code
_entity_poly.pdbx_strand_id
1 'polypeptide(L)'
;MKIIPPELQFLHRPLCIPATESIKVINLSEKESLYLFSIETDSVHFHSPAFTKKVLSPGENTTILLVFLPRILGDVESSIVIKTSFGDIVYHVGG
;
A
#
# COMPACT_ATOMS: atom_id res chain seq x y z
N MET A 1 11.52 -6.99 -6.27
CA MET A 1 10.80 -6.37 -5.13
C MET A 1 9.78 -7.36 -4.59
N LYS A 2 9.43 -7.29 -3.31
CA LYS A 2 8.34 -8.09 -2.70
C LYS A 2 7.51 -7.21 -1.76
N ILE A 3 6.19 -7.42 -1.76
CA ILE A 3 5.26 -6.78 -0.83
C ILE A 3 4.69 -7.85 0.12
N ILE A 4 4.60 -7.53 1.40
CA ILE A 4 4.08 -8.42 2.44
C ILE A 4 3.11 -7.65 3.35
N PRO A 5 1.86 -8.11 3.54
CA PRO A 5 1.24 -9.27 2.88
C PRO A 5 1.02 -9.04 1.37
N PRO A 6 0.76 -10.09 0.55
CA PRO A 6 0.55 -9.95 -0.90
C PRO A 6 -0.76 -9.25 -1.27
N GLU A 7 -1.73 -9.28 -0.38
CA GLU A 7 -2.98 -8.53 -0.40
C GLU A 7 -3.30 -8.08 1.03
N LEU A 8 -4.07 -7.01 1.17
CA LEU A 8 -4.43 -6.50 2.49
C LEU A 8 -5.95 -6.47 2.66
N GLN A 9 -6.43 -7.16 3.68
CA GLN A 9 -7.84 -7.21 4.05
C GLN A 9 -8.03 -6.57 5.42
N PHE A 10 -8.80 -5.48 5.47
CA PHE A 10 -9.11 -4.79 6.72
C PHE A 10 -10.17 -5.54 7.54
N LEU A 11 -10.84 -6.54 6.96
CA LEU A 11 -11.94 -7.30 7.57
C LEU A 11 -13.06 -6.36 8.06
N HIS A 12 -13.94 -6.83 8.95
CA HIS A 12 -15.02 -6.02 9.48
C HIS A 12 -14.51 -4.77 10.23
N ARG A 13 -14.85 -3.58 9.70
CA ARG A 13 -14.60 -2.29 10.34
C ARG A 13 -15.88 -1.47 10.51
N PRO A 14 -16.00 -0.68 11.59
CA PRO A 14 -17.15 0.21 11.76
C PRO A 14 -17.14 1.34 10.74
N LEU A 15 -18.34 1.69 10.25
CA LEU A 15 -18.55 2.78 9.31
C LEU A 15 -18.04 4.11 9.88
N CYS A 16 -17.43 4.96 9.03
CA CYS A 16 -16.93 6.28 9.39
C CYS A 16 -15.83 6.30 10.49
N ILE A 17 -15.22 5.16 10.80
CA ILE A 17 -14.08 5.06 11.73
C ILE A 17 -12.86 4.57 10.95
N PRO A 18 -11.74 5.31 10.96
CA PRO A 18 -10.54 4.89 10.24
C PRO A 18 -9.88 3.69 10.91
N ALA A 19 -9.52 2.70 10.10
CA ALA A 19 -8.62 1.61 10.46
C ALA A 19 -7.27 1.81 9.76
N THR A 20 -6.19 1.43 10.41
CA THR A 20 -4.84 1.52 9.83
C THR A 20 -4.19 0.15 9.86
N GLU A 21 -3.62 -0.23 8.72
CA GLU A 21 -2.81 -1.43 8.57
C GLU A 21 -1.53 -1.05 7.82
N SER A 22 -0.60 -2.00 7.70
CA SER A 22 0.68 -1.72 7.05
C SER A 22 1.14 -2.84 6.14
N ILE A 23 1.83 -2.44 5.07
CA ILE A 23 2.50 -3.36 4.16
C ILE A 23 4.00 -3.10 4.20
N LYS A 24 4.79 -4.16 4.07
CA LYS A 24 6.24 -4.08 3.96
C LYS A 24 6.64 -4.24 2.50
N VAL A 25 7.41 -3.28 1.99
CA VAL A 25 8.04 -3.35 0.67
C VAL A 25 9.51 -3.67 0.86
N ILE A 26 9.97 -4.72 0.20
CA ILE A 26 11.34 -5.22 0.30
C ILE A 26 12.00 -5.13 -1.06
N ASN A 27 13.15 -4.47 -1.14
CA ASN A 27 13.99 -4.50 -2.33
C ASN A 27 14.78 -5.81 -2.37
N LEU A 28 14.33 -6.73 -3.24
CA LEU A 28 15.00 -8.01 -3.48
C LEU A 28 16.03 -7.95 -4.64
N SER A 29 16.28 -6.77 -5.22
CA SER A 29 17.35 -6.62 -6.20
C SER A 29 18.70 -6.73 -5.51
N GLU A 30 19.64 -7.46 -6.11
CA GLU A 30 21.01 -7.60 -5.59
C GLU A 30 21.91 -6.41 -5.96
N LYS A 31 21.50 -5.61 -6.94
CA LYS A 31 22.36 -4.58 -7.56
C LYS A 31 21.73 -3.20 -7.61
N GLU A 32 20.42 -3.13 -7.82
CA GLU A 32 19.73 -1.88 -8.10
C GLU A 32 18.95 -1.38 -6.87
N SER A 33 19.00 -0.07 -6.64
CA SER A 33 18.14 0.57 -5.63
C SER A 33 16.72 0.73 -6.18
N LEU A 34 15.74 0.47 -5.33
CA LEU A 34 14.33 0.62 -5.65
C LEU A 34 13.86 2.01 -5.20
N TYR A 35 13.40 2.82 -6.15
CA TYR A 35 12.81 4.12 -5.86
C TYR A 35 11.29 3.98 -5.78
N LEU A 36 10.70 4.43 -4.67
CA LEU A 36 9.26 4.51 -4.46
C LEU A 36 8.84 5.97 -4.64
N PHE A 37 8.05 6.26 -5.68
CA PHE A 37 7.74 7.63 -6.10
C PHE A 37 6.44 8.17 -5.51
N SER A 38 5.36 7.39 -5.58
CA SER A 38 4.02 7.76 -5.11
C SER A 38 3.19 6.52 -4.85
N ILE A 39 2.11 6.71 -4.09
CA ILE A 39 1.02 5.76 -3.94
C ILE A 39 -0.23 6.46 -4.43
N GLU A 40 -0.90 5.84 -5.40
CA GLU A 40 -2.09 6.37 -6.04
C GLU A 40 -3.25 5.41 -5.81
N THR A 41 -4.46 5.95 -5.69
CA THR A 41 -5.69 5.16 -5.59
C THR A 41 -6.86 6.00 -6.09
N ASP A 42 -7.82 5.34 -6.71
CA ASP A 42 -9.08 5.90 -7.17
C ASP A 42 -10.22 5.73 -6.14
N SER A 43 -9.97 4.99 -5.06
CA SER A 43 -10.96 4.78 -4.00
C SER A 43 -10.96 5.88 -2.96
N VAL A 44 -12.16 6.36 -2.64
CA VAL A 44 -12.41 7.32 -1.55
C VAL A 44 -12.36 6.70 -0.16
N HIS A 45 -12.17 5.38 -0.07
CA HIS A 45 -12.12 4.61 1.17
C HIS A 45 -10.71 4.28 1.61
N PHE A 46 -9.75 4.21 0.69
CA PHE A 46 -8.37 3.83 0.99
C PHE A 46 -7.43 5.02 0.79
N HIS A 47 -6.49 5.19 1.72
CA HIS A 47 -5.55 6.32 1.70
C HIS A 47 -4.16 5.90 2.22
N SER A 48 -3.11 6.59 1.79
CA SER A 48 -1.77 6.46 2.37
C SER A 48 -1.17 7.84 2.70
N PRO A 49 -1.72 8.54 3.72
CA PRO A 49 -1.41 9.95 3.94
C PRO A 49 0.02 10.20 4.43
N ALA A 50 0.66 9.21 5.03
CA ALA A 50 2.02 9.31 5.57
C ALA A 50 3.11 8.94 4.55
N PHE A 51 2.75 8.62 3.29
CA PHE A 51 3.74 8.23 2.31
C PHE A 51 4.56 9.41 1.80
N THR A 52 5.88 9.21 1.76
CA THR A 52 6.83 10.11 1.12
C THR A 52 7.75 9.30 0.23
N LYS A 53 8.34 9.96 -0.78
CA LYS A 53 9.32 9.35 -1.68
C LYS A 53 10.45 8.70 -0.89
N LYS A 54 10.78 7.47 -1.23
CA LYS A 54 11.82 6.68 -0.55
C LYS A 54 12.70 5.96 -1.57
N VAL A 55 13.94 5.71 -1.18
CA VAL A 55 14.90 4.89 -1.93
C VAL A 55 15.30 3.73 -1.03
N LEU A 56 15.21 2.50 -1.54
CA LEU A 56 15.58 1.29 -0.83
C LEU A 56 16.80 0.67 -1.51
N SER A 57 17.91 0.58 -0.79
CA SER A 57 19.12 -0.11 -1.25
C SER A 57 18.86 -1.61 -1.44
N PRO A 58 19.71 -2.35 -2.17
CA PRO A 58 19.65 -3.82 -2.23
C PRO A 58 19.49 -4.46 -0.84
N GLY A 59 18.45 -5.28 -0.66
CA GLY A 59 18.13 -5.95 0.61
C GLY A 59 17.37 -5.10 1.65
N GLU A 60 17.21 -3.80 1.42
CA GLU A 60 16.50 -2.90 2.33
C GLU A 60 14.98 -3.08 2.22
N ASN A 61 14.26 -2.71 3.28
CA ASN A 61 12.81 -2.69 3.29
C ASN A 61 12.26 -1.42 3.94
N THR A 62 11.00 -1.13 3.64
CA THR A 62 10.26 -0.07 4.32
C THR A 62 8.82 -0.49 4.57
N THR A 63 8.19 0.19 5.51
CA THR A 63 6.78 0.02 5.83
C THR A 63 5.98 1.18 5.24
N ILE A 64 4.85 0.84 4.64
CA ILE A 64 3.85 1.78 4.12
C ILE A 64 2.60 1.60 4.97
N LEU A 65 2.06 2.71 5.48
CA LEU A 65 0.80 2.72 6.21
C LEU A 65 -0.36 2.93 5.23
N LEU A 66 -1.39 2.10 5.37
CA LEU A 66 -2.64 2.19 4.62
C LEU A 66 -3.77 2.44 5.60
N VAL A 67 -4.61 3.42 5.28
CA VAL A 67 -5.78 3.82 6.06
C VAL A 67 -7.01 3.43 5.28
N PHE A 68 -7.92 2.71 5.91
CA PHE A 68 -9.25 2.41 5.41
C PHE A 68 -10.29 3.20 6.20
N LEU A 69 -11.07 4.02 5.51
CA LEU A 69 -12.19 4.79 6.04
C LEU A 69 -13.46 4.41 5.25
N PRO A 70 -14.21 3.38 5.69
CA PRO A 70 -15.43 2.97 5.01
C PRO A 70 -16.48 4.08 5.10
N ARG A 71 -17.11 4.40 3.96
CA ARG A 71 -18.17 5.41 3.85
C ARG A 71 -19.53 4.82 3.45
N ILE A 72 -19.54 3.54 3.11
CA ILE A 72 -20.74 2.76 2.78
C ILE A 72 -20.70 1.45 3.57
N LEU A 73 -21.87 0.83 3.75
CA LEU A 73 -22.00 -0.51 4.31
C LEU A 73 -21.82 -1.56 3.21
N GLY A 74 -21.27 -2.72 3.58
CA GLY A 74 -20.94 -3.81 2.66
C GLY A 74 -19.46 -3.87 2.31
N ASP A 75 -19.07 -4.88 1.54
CA ASP A 75 -17.67 -5.12 1.18
C ASP A 75 -17.17 -4.07 0.19
N VAL A 76 -15.95 -3.57 0.43
CA VAL A 76 -15.27 -2.62 -0.45
C VAL A 76 -13.96 -3.24 -0.92
N GLU A 77 -13.86 -3.54 -2.22
CA GLU A 77 -12.63 -4.00 -2.86
C GLU A 77 -12.08 -2.92 -3.78
N SER A 78 -10.76 -2.71 -3.74
CA SER A 78 -10.08 -1.69 -4.53
C SER A 78 -8.63 -2.06 -4.80
N SER A 79 -7.94 -1.21 -5.56
CA SER A 79 -6.49 -1.27 -5.72
C SER A 79 -5.82 0.03 -5.32
N ILE A 80 -4.57 -0.09 -4.90
CA ILE A 80 -3.61 1.03 -4.86
C ILE A 80 -2.50 0.76 -5.87
N VAL A 81 -1.97 1.81 -6.48
CA VAL A 81 -0.88 1.76 -7.44
C VAL A 81 0.36 2.34 -6.79
N ILE A 82 1.39 1.52 -6.62
CA ILE A 82 2.70 1.93 -6.10
C ILE A 82 3.58 2.23 -7.30
N LYS A 83 3.92 3.51 -7.51
CA LYS A 83 4.81 3.95 -8.58
C LYS A 83 6.25 3.71 -8.19
N THR A 84 6.99 2.92 -8.96
CA THR A 84 8.39 2.57 -8.64
C THR A 84 9.33 2.64 -9.84
N SER A 85 10.64 2.68 -9.57
CA SER A 85 11.66 2.59 -10.64
C SER A 85 11.67 1.26 -11.38
N PHE A 86 11.11 0.19 -10.81
CA PHE A 86 11.00 -1.13 -11.45
C PHE A 86 9.67 -1.30 -12.19
N GLY A 87 8.87 -0.22 -12.29
CA GLY A 87 7.54 -0.22 -12.87
C GLY A 87 6.45 0.00 -11.82
N ASP A 88 5.23 0.16 -12.33
CA ASP A 88 4.06 0.37 -11.49
C ASP A 88 3.50 -0.96 -11.00
N ILE A 89 3.13 -1.02 -9.73
CA ILE A 89 2.60 -2.24 -9.12
C ILE A 89 1.21 -1.95 -8.59
N VAL A 90 0.25 -2.76 -9.06
CA VAL A 90 -1.13 -2.77 -8.57
C VAL A 90 -1.19 -3.69 -7.35
N TYR A 91 -1.68 -3.17 -6.23
CA TYR A 91 -1.81 -3.89 -4.97
C TYR A 91 -3.27 -3.87 -4.51
N HIS A 92 -3.84 -5.05 -4.29
CA HIS A 92 -5.24 -5.21 -3.94
C HIS A 92 -5.49 -5.00 -2.44
N VAL A 93 -6.57 -4.27 -2.15
CA VAL A 93 -7.01 -3.96 -0.79
C VAL A 93 -8.51 -4.16 -0.67
N GLY A 94 -8.94 -4.75 0.44
CA GLY A 94 -10.35 -4.99 0.75
C GLY A 94 -10.70 -4.66 2.20
N GLY A 95 -11.97 -4.46 2.51
CA GLY A 95 -12.44 -4.13 3.86
C GLY A 95 -13.93 -3.85 3.97
#